data_AF-A0A426QKE1-F1
#
_entry.id   AF-A0A426QKE1-F1
#
_cell.length_a   1.000
_cell.length_b   1.000
_cell.length_c   1.000
_cell.angle_alpha   90.00
_cell.angle_beta   90.00
_cell.angle_gamma   90.00
#
_symmetry.space_group_name_H-M   'P 1'
#
loop_
_entity.id
_entity.type
_entity.pdbx_description
1 polymer ?
#
loop_
_entity_poly.entity_id
_entity_poly.type
_entity_poly.pdbx_seq_one_letter_code
_entity_poly.pdbx_strand_id
1 'polypeptide(L)'
;MSETILLERIAEQLDAHPDDHAAWMREVIALFEADADEGWRRLNSKRMWGGAGSVANAAMDDNPGMDATLWDLHVRELRSLLIELAEQLKARGQAYPDIDFWLSAFTSWNQSL
;
A
#
# COMPACT_ATOMS: atom_id res chain seq x y z
N MET A 1 0.15 0.82 16.58
CA MET A 1 0.09 -0.43 15.79
C MET A 1 1.53 -0.89 15.58
N SER A 2 1.84 -2.18 15.74
CA SER A 2 3.18 -2.67 15.34
C SER A 2 3.33 -2.47 13.83
N GLU A 3 4.54 -2.14 13.34
CA GLU A 3 4.81 -1.89 11.92
C GLU A 3 4.37 -3.07 11.05
N THR A 4 4.62 -4.29 11.54
CA THR A 4 4.19 -5.53 10.88
C THR A 4 2.67 -5.64 10.75
N ILE A 5 1.89 -5.16 11.73
CA ILE A 5 0.42 -5.22 11.70
C ILE A 5 -0.14 -4.33 10.58
N LEU A 6 0.48 -3.16 10.35
CA LEU A 6 0.11 -2.30 9.21
C LEU A 6 0.35 -3.03 7.88
N LEU A 7 1.53 -3.65 7.73
CA LEU A 7 1.91 -4.33 6.50
C LEU A 7 1.05 -5.58 6.25
N GLU A 8 0.76 -6.36 7.29
CA GLU A 8 -0.15 -7.50 7.23
C GLU A 8 -1.54 -7.05 6.77
N ARG A 9 -2.05 -5.95 7.32
CA ARG A 9 -3.35 -5.41 6.92
C ARG A 9 -3.37 -4.96 5.46
N ILE A 10 -2.29 -4.34 4.97
CA ILE A 10 -2.15 -4.00 3.54
C ILE A 10 -2.19 -5.27 2.69
N ALA A 11 -1.45 -6.31 3.08
CA ALA A 11 -1.43 -7.58 2.35
C ALA A 11 -2.82 -8.24 2.30
N GLU A 12 -3.58 -8.21 3.40
CA GLU A 12 -4.97 -8.70 3.45
C GLU A 12 -5.89 -7.91 2.50
N GLN A 13 -5.77 -6.58 2.47
CA GLN A 13 -6.56 -5.77 1.53
C GLN A 13 -6.20 -6.13 0.08
N LEU A 14 -4.93 -6.36 -0.21
CA LEU A 14 -4.48 -6.71 -1.55
C LEU A 14 -4.97 -8.09 -2.03
N ASP A 15 -5.41 -9.00 -1.15
CA ASP A 15 -5.96 -10.30 -1.58
C ASP A 15 -7.25 -10.17 -2.37
N ALA A 16 -7.97 -9.05 -2.24
CA ALA A 16 -9.17 -8.79 -3.04
C ALA A 16 -8.83 -8.30 -4.46
N HIS A 17 -7.56 -8.00 -4.74
CA HIS A 17 -7.09 -7.51 -6.03
C HIS A 17 -6.52 -8.67 -6.85
N PRO A 18 -6.68 -8.66 -8.19
CA PRO A 18 -6.32 -9.79 -9.04
C PRO A 18 -4.80 -10.02 -9.21
N ASP A 19 -3.97 -9.08 -8.76
CA ASP A 19 -2.52 -9.06 -9.00
C ASP A 19 -1.68 -9.77 -7.93
N ASP A 20 -0.38 -9.96 -8.21
CA ASP A 20 0.59 -10.63 -7.33
C ASP A 20 1.04 -9.78 -6.13
N HIS A 21 0.40 -8.64 -5.90
CA HIS A 21 0.82 -7.64 -4.91
C HIS A 21 0.71 -8.15 -3.48
N ALA A 22 -0.34 -8.91 -3.16
CA ALA A 22 -0.51 -9.50 -1.84
C ALA A 22 0.59 -10.54 -1.51
N ALA A 23 0.97 -11.36 -2.49
CA ALA A 23 2.06 -12.33 -2.34
C ALA A 23 3.40 -11.62 -2.11
N TRP A 24 3.69 -10.58 -2.89
CA TRP A 24 4.90 -9.79 -2.72
C TRP A 24 4.95 -9.05 -1.39
N MET A 25 3.84 -8.48 -0.91
CA MET A 25 3.82 -7.83 0.40
C MET A 25 4.17 -8.80 1.52
N ARG A 26 3.71 -10.05 1.44
CA ARG A 26 4.08 -11.11 2.41
C ARG A 26 5.56 -11.46 2.36
N GLU A 27 6.17 -11.50 1.18
CA GLU A 27 7.63 -11.66 1.05
C GLU A 27 8.37 -10.51 1.72
N VAL A 28 7.89 -9.27 1.55
CA VAL A 28 8.49 -8.10 2.20
C VAL A 28 8.31 -8.14 3.72
N ILE A 29 7.15 -8.54 4.22
CA ILE A 29 6.90 -8.72 5.66
C ILE A 29 7.88 -9.74 6.26
N ALA A 30 8.12 -10.86 5.58
CA ALA A 30 9.08 -11.87 6.04
C ALA A 30 10.52 -11.33 6.15
N LEU A 31 10.87 -10.29 5.36
CA LEU A 31 12.18 -9.64 5.47
C LEU A 31 12.32 -8.86 6.79
N PHE A 32 11.24 -8.35 7.38
CA PHE A 32 11.33 -7.58 8.63
C PHE A 32 11.85 -8.41 9.82
N GLU A 33 11.64 -9.73 9.82
CA GLU A 33 12.20 -10.62 10.84
C GLU A 33 13.71 -10.89 10.64
N ALA A 34 14.18 -10.85 9.40
CA ALA A 34 15.56 -11.21 9.03
C ALA A 34 16.48 -9.99 8.87
N ASP A 35 15.99 -8.96 8.19
CA ASP A 35 16.67 -7.71 7.84
C ASP A 35 15.62 -6.60 7.61
N ALA A 36 15.32 -5.86 8.67
CA ALA A 36 14.35 -4.77 8.63
C ALA A 36 14.74 -3.63 7.67
N ASP A 37 16.04 -3.36 7.48
CA ASP A 37 16.51 -2.30 6.58
C ASP A 37 16.23 -2.68 5.13
N GLU A 38 16.46 -3.94 4.76
CA GLU A 38 16.07 -4.48 3.46
C GLU A 38 14.54 -4.43 3.26
N GLY A 39 13.77 -4.77 4.30
CA GLY A 39 12.30 -4.62 4.29
C GLY A 39 11.87 -3.19 3.96
N TRP A 40 12.41 -2.21 4.68
CA TRP A 40 12.16 -0.79 4.41
C TRP A 40 12.60 -0.36 3.01
N ARG A 41 13.75 -0.83 2.54
CA ARG A 41 14.24 -0.56 1.18
C ARG A 41 13.31 -1.10 0.10
N ARG A 42 12.70 -2.28 0.32
CA ARG A 42 11.72 -2.87 -0.60
C ARG A 42 10.42 -2.07 -0.66
N LEU A 43 9.92 -1.63 0.50
CA LEU A 43 8.76 -0.73 0.57
C LEU A 43 9.06 0.63 -0.05
N ASN A 44 10.31 1.09 -0.01
CA ASN A 44 10.75 2.33 -0.65
C ASN A 44 11.22 2.14 -2.10
N SER A 45 10.38 1.56 -2.96
CA SER A 45 10.78 1.17 -4.32
C SER A 45 9.75 1.47 -5.39
N LYS A 46 10.19 1.36 -6.65
CA LYS A 46 9.32 1.43 -7.84
C LYS A 46 8.19 0.39 -7.80
N ARG A 47 8.42 -0.81 -7.25
CA ARG A 47 7.36 -1.83 -7.17
C ARG A 47 6.24 -1.40 -6.23
N MET A 48 6.57 -0.67 -5.18
CA MET A 48 5.58 -0.17 -4.23
C MET A 48 4.83 1.06 -4.76
N TRP A 49 5.54 2.02 -5.37
CA TRP A 49 5.00 3.37 -5.64
C TRP A 49 5.06 3.81 -7.12
N GLY A 50 5.69 3.04 -8.01
CA GLY A 50 6.04 3.51 -9.35
C GLY A 50 5.10 3.05 -10.46
N GLY A 51 4.15 3.91 -10.83
CA GLY A 51 3.32 3.76 -12.02
C GLY A 51 2.19 2.73 -11.91
N ALA A 52 1.57 2.41 -13.04
CA ALA A 52 0.33 1.63 -13.11
C ALA A 52 0.43 0.16 -12.67
N GLY A 53 1.63 -0.39 -12.54
CA GLY A 53 1.86 -1.76 -12.05
C GLY A 53 2.40 -1.82 -10.62
N SER A 54 2.24 -0.73 -9.86
CA SER A 54 2.71 -0.65 -8.48
C SER A 54 1.62 -1.02 -7.49
N VAL A 55 2.02 -1.44 -6.28
CA VAL A 55 1.08 -1.74 -5.19
C VAL A 55 0.18 -0.54 -4.88
N ALA A 56 0.72 0.68 -4.92
CA ALA A 56 -0.07 1.89 -4.74
C ALA A 56 -1.22 2.03 -5.77
N ASN A 57 -1.00 1.57 -7.00
CA ASN A 57 -2.01 1.64 -8.06
C ASN A 57 -3.20 0.69 -7.82
N ALA A 58 -3.02 -0.39 -7.05
CA ALA A 58 -4.10 -1.33 -6.74
C ALA A 58 -5.30 -0.63 -6.08
N ALA A 59 -5.06 0.43 -5.32
CA ALA A 59 -6.11 1.27 -4.72
C ALA A 59 -6.97 2.05 -5.73
N MET A 60 -6.72 1.89 -7.04
CA MET A 60 -7.50 2.43 -8.15
C MET A 60 -8.18 1.34 -8.98
N ASP A 61 -8.03 0.06 -8.62
CA ASP A 61 -8.58 -1.03 -9.41
C ASP A 61 -10.11 -0.96 -9.48
N ASP A 62 -10.64 -1.53 -10.56
CA ASP A 62 -12.07 -1.71 -10.71
C ASP A 62 -12.59 -2.77 -9.73
N ASN A 63 -13.84 -2.61 -9.29
CA ASN A 63 -14.49 -3.57 -8.41
C ASN A 63 -14.54 -4.96 -9.09
N PRO A 64 -13.95 -6.02 -8.49
CA PRO A 64 -13.86 -7.36 -9.08
C PRO A 64 -15.19 -8.14 -9.06
N GLY A 65 -16.30 -7.50 -8.70
CA GLY A 65 -17.63 -8.12 -8.57
C GLY A 65 -18.13 -8.23 -7.12
N MET A 66 -17.49 -7.53 -6.19
CA MET A 66 -17.95 -7.35 -4.81
C MET A 66 -19.15 -6.40 -4.74
N ASP A 67 -19.86 -6.40 -3.62
CA ASP A 67 -20.84 -5.35 -3.32
C ASP A 67 -20.18 -3.97 -3.39
N ALA A 68 -20.85 -3.00 -4.02
CA ALA A 68 -20.27 -1.68 -4.27
C ALA A 68 -19.94 -0.92 -2.97
N THR A 69 -20.77 -1.04 -1.95
CA THR A 69 -20.51 -0.38 -0.65
C THR A 69 -19.32 -1.05 0.05
N LEU A 70 -19.24 -2.38 -0.01
CA LEU A 70 -18.09 -3.11 0.54
C LEU A 70 -16.80 -2.77 -0.20
N TRP A 71 -16.84 -2.65 -1.53
CA TRP A 71 -15.69 -2.26 -2.34
C TRP A 71 -15.22 -0.83 -2.02
N ASP A 72 -16.15 0.11 -1.87
CA ASP A 72 -15.81 1.48 -1.50
C ASP A 72 -15.15 1.54 -0.12
N LEU A 73 -15.65 0.77 0.85
CA LEU A 73 -15.04 0.69 2.19
C LEU A 73 -13.64 0.05 2.12
N HIS A 74 -13.49 -1.02 1.36
CA HIS A 74 -12.22 -1.72 1.12
C HIS A 74 -11.16 -0.79 0.53
N VAL A 75 -11.49 -0.10 -0.56
CA VAL A 75 -10.55 0.80 -1.23
C VAL A 75 -10.20 2.01 -0.35
N ARG A 76 -11.14 2.56 0.43
CA ARG A 76 -10.85 3.63 1.40
C ARG A 76 -9.89 3.16 2.49
N GLU A 77 -10.08 1.94 2.99
CA GLU A 77 -9.21 1.33 3.98
C GLU A 77 -7.80 1.15 3.41
N LEU A 78 -7.67 0.52 2.24
CA LEU A 78 -6.38 0.33 1.56
C LEU A 78 -5.64 1.67 1.38
N ARG A 79 -6.32 2.71 0.88
CA ARG A 79 -5.74 4.06 0.74
C ARG A 79 -5.26 4.64 2.06
N SER A 80 -6.02 4.45 3.15
CA SER A 80 -5.64 4.95 4.48
C SER A 80 -4.39 4.25 5.01
N LEU A 81 -4.29 2.94 4.82
CA LEU A 81 -3.10 2.17 5.21
C LEU A 81 -1.87 2.57 4.37
N LEU A 82 -2.05 2.81 3.07
CA LEU A 82 -0.99 3.29 2.19
C LEU A 82 -0.53 4.70 2.54
N ILE A 83 -1.43 5.59 2.97
CA ILE A 83 -1.08 6.90 3.52
C ILE A 83 -0.19 6.75 4.76
N GLU A 84 -0.59 5.92 5.72
CA GLU A 84 0.18 5.69 6.94
C GLU A 84 1.59 5.15 6.62
N LEU A 85 1.68 4.18 5.70
CA LEU A 85 2.95 3.63 5.26
C LEU A 85 3.83 4.67 4.56
N ALA A 86 3.25 5.50 3.69
CA ALA A 86 3.96 6.58 3.00
C ALA A 86 4.55 7.59 4.01
N GLU A 87 3.78 7.98 5.03
CA GLU A 87 4.24 8.87 6.10
C GLU A 87 5.39 8.25 6.90
N GLN A 88 5.31 6.95 7.21
CA GLN A 88 6.39 6.22 7.87
C GLN A 88 7.68 6.15 7.03
N LEU A 89 7.57 5.98 5.71
CA LEU A 89 8.71 6.00 4.79
C LEU A 89 9.34 7.40 4.70
N LYS A 90 8.52 8.45 4.64
CA LYS A 90 8.99 9.84 4.61
C LYS A 90 9.70 10.23 5.90
N ALA A 91 9.18 9.81 7.05
CA ALA A 91 9.81 10.07 8.35
C ALA A 91 11.21 9.44 8.46
N ARG A 92 11.47 8.37 7.69
CA ARG A 92 12.76 7.65 7.65
C ARG A 92 13.81 8.28 6.73
N GLY A 93 13.44 9.22 5.84
CA GLY A 93 14.40 9.92 4.99
C GLY A 93 14.05 9.88 3.50
N GLN A 94 15.01 9.54 2.63
CA GLN A 94 14.89 9.58 1.16
C GLN A 94 13.79 8.65 0.63
N ALA A 95 12.55 9.12 0.69
CA ALA A 95 11.37 8.49 0.12
C ALA A 95 11.48 8.39 -1.41
N TYR A 96 10.91 7.33 -1.96
CA TYR A 96 10.81 7.12 -3.40
C TYR A 96 10.06 8.30 -4.04
N PRO A 97 10.52 8.84 -5.19
CA PRO A 97 10.04 10.12 -5.72
C PRO A 97 8.52 10.21 -5.91
N ASP A 98 7.86 9.10 -6.24
CA ASP A 98 6.42 9.09 -6.55
C ASP A 98 5.54 9.01 -5.28
N ILE A 99 6.11 8.88 -4.07
CA ILE A 99 5.34 8.79 -2.82
C ILE A 99 4.49 10.04 -2.60
N ASP A 100 5.01 11.24 -2.89
CA ASP A 100 4.28 12.49 -2.68
C ASP A 100 3.05 12.61 -3.57
N PHE A 101 3.14 12.09 -4.81
CA PHE A 101 2.02 12.01 -5.72
C PHE A 101 0.91 11.13 -5.14
N TRP A 102 1.24 9.91 -4.72
CA TRP A 102 0.27 8.96 -4.17
C TRP A 102 -0.35 9.44 -2.86
N LEU A 103 0.46 10.01 -1.96
CA LEU A 103 -0.02 10.56 -0.69
C LEU A 103 -1.08 11.65 -0.94
N SER A 104 -0.81 12.57 -1.88
CA SER A 104 -1.76 13.61 -2.26
C SER A 104 -3.03 13.04 -2.90
N ALA A 105 -2.88 12.06 -3.81
CA ALA A 105 -4.00 11.44 -4.51
C ALA A 105 -4.93 10.69 -3.54
N PHE A 106 -4.38 9.81 -2.70
CA PHE A 106 -5.14 9.04 -1.72
C PHE A 106 -5.88 9.93 -0.72
N THR A 107 -5.22 10.98 -0.23
CA THR A 107 -5.84 11.95 0.68
C THR A 107 -7.04 12.61 0.01
N SER A 108 -6.89 13.06 -1.24
CA SER A 108 -7.98 13.69 -1.97
C SER A 108 -9.14 12.73 -2.24
N TRP A 109 -8.86 11.50 -2.67
CA TRP A 109 -9.90 10.53 -3.01
C TRP A 109 -10.70 10.08 -1.78
N ASN A 110 -10.04 9.92 -0.63
CA ASN A 110 -10.72 9.56 0.62
C ASN A 110 -11.58 10.70 1.18
N GLN A 111 -11.30 11.96 0.81
CA GLN A 111 -12.12 13.12 1.18
C GLN A 111 -13.33 13.34 0.25
N SER A 112 -13.24 12.88 -1.01
CA SER A 112 -14.28 13.13 -2.03
C SER A 112 -15.43 12.13 -2.06
N LEU A 113 -15.34 11.03 -1.29
CA LEU A 113 -16.26 9.90 -1.31
C LEU A 113 -17.11 9.81 -0.05
#